data_AF-A0A2W5XPG5-F1
#
_entry.id   AF-A0A2W5XPG5-F1
#
_cell.length_a   1.000
_cell.length_b   1.000
_cell.length_c   1.000
_cell.angle_alpha   90.00
_cell.angle_beta   90.00
_cell.angle_gamma   90.00
#
_symmetry.space_group_name_H-M   'P 1'
#
loop_
_entity.id
_entity.type
_entity.pdbx_description
1 polymer ?
#
loop_
_entity_poly.entity_id
_entity_poly.type
_entity_poly.pdbx_seq_one_letter_code
_entity_poly.pdbx_strand_id
1 'polypeptide(L)'
;MTQATIHMPYLLQGAGRHRTKPRAWRHRGGTMSSEFISNFAAIGTFVVIGVTAIAAAVQLRHMRANNQLTGLLNVLSRVEDPVFTEWVDRAKVILQQRLPDKEFRQQVTAGSFQRENNPWLNICNSYEWVGSLIKNKLIPEDTFMDVYSNRILATWRIVEPIVALVRRNNDPSIWENLEFIVVRAREWEKKYPQGRYPVGVPRLAINDSWLAVDSQTT
;
A
#
# COMPACT_ATOMS: atom_id res chain seq x y z
N MET A 1 -3.94 -36.36 -0.06
CA MET A 1 -2.78 -35.78 -0.75
C MET A 1 -2.14 -36.91 -1.54
N THR A 2 -2.51 -37.01 -2.81
CA THR A 2 -2.24 -38.16 -3.67
C THR A 2 -1.05 -37.82 -4.55
N GLN A 3 0.08 -38.51 -4.34
CA GLN A 3 1.27 -38.40 -5.19
C GLN A 3 0.96 -39.03 -6.56
N ALA A 4 1.08 -38.23 -7.63
CA ALA A 4 1.02 -38.71 -9.00
C ALA A 4 2.44 -38.92 -9.53
N THR A 5 2.88 -40.18 -9.49
CA THR A 5 4.10 -40.69 -10.12
C THR A 5 3.89 -40.77 -11.62
N ILE A 6 4.62 -39.96 -12.40
CA ILE A 6 4.63 -40.07 -13.87
C ILE A 6 5.91 -40.82 -14.29
N HIS A 7 5.71 -42.07 -14.68
CA HIS A 7 6.64 -42.88 -15.46
C HIS A 7 6.71 -42.33 -16.90
N MET A 8 7.92 -42.17 -17.44
CA MET A 8 8.14 -41.96 -18.88
C MET A 8 9.13 -43.02 -19.40
N PRO A 9 8.73 -43.84 -20.40
CA PRO A 9 9.48 -45.01 -20.83
C PRO A 9 10.65 -44.69 -21.78
N TYR A 10 11.70 -45.50 -21.63
CA TYR A 10 12.77 -45.70 -22.59
C TYR A 10 12.21 -46.16 -23.95
N LEU A 11 12.60 -45.48 -25.03
CA LEU A 11 12.54 -46.02 -26.38
C LEU A 11 13.93 -45.95 -27.05
N LEU A 12 14.52 -47.14 -27.09
CA LEU A 12 15.44 -47.76 -28.04
C LEU A 12 15.58 -47.03 -29.39
N GLN A 13 16.80 -46.70 -29.81
CA GLN A 13 17.67 -47.55 -30.64
C GLN A 13 17.13 -47.76 -32.07
N GLY A 14 17.67 -46.96 -33.00
CA GLY A 14 17.45 -47.10 -34.43
C GLY A 14 18.68 -46.63 -35.20
N ALA A 15 19.57 -47.58 -35.48
CA ALA A 15 20.73 -47.40 -36.35
C ALA A 15 20.28 -47.23 -37.82
N GLY A 16 20.78 -46.17 -38.47
CA GLY A 16 20.54 -45.91 -39.89
C GLY A 16 21.66 -45.07 -40.50
N ARG A 17 22.82 -45.70 -40.74
CA ARG A 17 23.91 -45.10 -41.51
C ARG A 17 23.55 -45.14 -43.00
N HIS A 18 22.93 -44.08 -43.51
CA HIS A 18 22.92 -43.81 -44.95
C HIS A 18 24.02 -42.81 -45.30
N ARG A 19 25.11 -43.35 -45.88
CA ARG A 19 26.16 -42.59 -46.57
C ARG A 19 25.58 -42.08 -47.90
N THR A 20 25.04 -40.87 -47.91
CA THR A 20 24.77 -40.14 -49.15
C THR A 20 26.03 -39.37 -49.55
N LYS A 21 26.45 -39.57 -50.80
CA LYS A 21 27.63 -38.93 -51.38
C LYS A 21 27.39 -37.41 -51.47
N PRO A 22 28.32 -36.55 -51.01
CA PRO A 22 28.17 -35.11 -51.14
C PRO A 22 28.28 -34.74 -52.63
N ARG A 23 27.16 -34.31 -53.21
CA ARG A 23 27.09 -33.68 -54.52
C ARG A 23 27.66 -32.26 -54.34
N ALA A 24 28.89 -32.06 -54.79
CA ALA A 24 29.56 -30.76 -54.76
C ALA A 24 28.87 -29.77 -55.71
N TRP A 25 27.85 -29.07 -55.19
CA TRP A 25 27.30 -27.88 -55.83
C TRP A 25 28.24 -26.71 -55.54
N ARG A 26 29.02 -26.31 -56.54
CA ARG A 26 29.78 -25.06 -56.55
C ARG A 26 28.79 -23.90 -56.61
N HIS A 27 28.36 -23.40 -55.46
CA HIS A 27 27.75 -22.08 -55.37
C HIS A 27 28.83 -21.01 -55.60
N ARG A 28 28.93 -20.52 -56.84
CA ARG A 28 29.46 -19.16 -57.11
C ARG A 28 28.38 -18.16 -56.67
N GLY A 29 28.24 -17.96 -55.37
CA GLY A 29 27.51 -16.83 -54.81
C GLY A 29 28.51 -15.70 -54.60
N GLY A 30 28.23 -14.52 -55.15
CA GLY A 30 29.00 -13.32 -54.84
C GLY A 30 29.01 -13.11 -53.33
N THR A 31 30.18 -13.27 -52.73
CA THR A 31 30.38 -13.07 -51.30
C THR A 31 30.27 -11.57 -51.02
N MET A 32 29.08 -11.08 -50.71
CA MET A 32 28.99 -9.95 -49.79
C MET A 32 29.72 -10.38 -48.52
N SER A 33 30.66 -9.55 -48.04
CA SER A 33 31.48 -9.89 -46.87
C SER A 33 30.57 -10.32 -45.72
N SER A 34 30.73 -11.57 -45.27
CA SER A 34 29.95 -12.20 -44.21
C SER A 34 29.98 -11.40 -42.90
N GLU A 35 30.97 -10.52 -42.75
CA GLU A 35 31.13 -9.61 -41.63
C GLU A 35 29.99 -8.58 -41.57
N PHE A 36 29.52 -8.04 -42.70
CA PHE A 36 28.40 -7.09 -42.71
C PHE A 36 27.10 -7.75 -42.25
N ILE A 37 26.82 -8.97 -42.72
CA ILE A 37 25.60 -9.71 -42.33
C ILE A 37 25.63 -10.03 -40.83
N SER A 38 26.78 -10.44 -40.29
CA SER A 38 26.94 -10.70 -38.85
C SER A 38 26.73 -9.43 -38.01
N ASN A 39 27.28 -8.30 -38.44
CA ASN A 39 27.12 -7.02 -37.74
C ASN A 39 25.65 -6.55 -37.74
N PHE A 40 24.95 -6.66 -38.88
CA PHE A 40 23.53 -6.34 -38.94
C PHE A 40 22.68 -7.27 -38.06
N ALA A 41 23.02 -8.56 -38.02
CA ALA A 41 22.35 -9.51 -37.13
C ALA A 41 22.55 -9.14 -35.64
N ALA A 42 23.78 -8.81 -35.24
CA ALA A 42 24.10 -8.42 -33.87
C ALA A 42 23.37 -7.14 -33.44
N ILE A 43 23.33 -6.11 -34.30
CA ILE A 43 22.58 -4.87 -34.07
C ILE A 43 21.08 -5.18 -33.95
N GLY A 44 20.54 -6.00 -34.84
CA GLY A 44 19.15 -6.42 -34.81
C GLY A 44 18.79 -7.13 -33.50
N THR A 45 19.60 -8.07 -33.05
CA THR A 45 19.41 -8.77 -31.76
C THR A 45 19.46 -7.80 -30.58
N PHE A 46 20.41 -6.85 -30.58
CA PHE A 46 20.51 -5.85 -29.52
C PHE A 46 19.26 -4.98 -29.43
N VAL A 47 18.72 -4.51 -30.57
CA VAL A 47 17.48 -3.73 -30.61
C VAL A 47 16.30 -4.54 -30.06
N VAL A 48 16.17 -5.80 -30.46
CA VAL A 48 15.09 -6.68 -29.98
C VAL A 48 15.17 -6.90 -28.47
N ILE A 49 16.37 -7.14 -27.92
CA ILE A 49 16.57 -7.27 -26.48
C ILE A 49 16.22 -5.95 -25.77
N GLY A 50 16.65 -4.80 -26.30
CA GLY A 50 16.34 -3.48 -25.75
C GLY A 50 14.84 -3.20 -25.68
N VAL A 51 14.12 -3.45 -26.79
CA VAL A 51 12.65 -3.31 -26.84
C VAL A 51 11.98 -4.27 -25.86
N THR A 52 12.44 -5.51 -25.76
CA THR A 52 11.88 -6.51 -24.83
C THR A 52 12.09 -6.10 -23.37
N ALA A 53 13.26 -5.56 -23.03
CA ALA A 53 13.55 -5.07 -21.68
C ALA A 53 12.66 -3.87 -21.29
N ILE A 54 12.44 -2.94 -22.22
CA ILE A 54 11.52 -1.81 -22.01
C ILE A 54 10.08 -2.30 -21.82
N ALA A 55 9.62 -3.22 -22.67
CA ALA A 55 8.28 -3.80 -22.55
C ALA A 55 8.09 -4.53 -21.21
N ALA A 56 9.08 -5.32 -20.77
CA ALA A 56 9.08 -5.98 -19.47
C ALA A 56 9.05 -4.97 -18.30
N ALA A 57 9.81 -3.88 -18.39
CA ALA A 57 9.80 -2.82 -17.37
C ALA A 57 8.44 -2.12 -17.28
N VAL A 58 7.79 -1.86 -18.42
CA VAL A 58 6.43 -1.29 -18.48
C VAL A 58 5.42 -2.27 -17.88
N GLN A 59 5.51 -3.57 -18.20
CA GLN A 59 4.64 -4.60 -17.59
C GLN A 59 4.80 -4.66 -16.07
N LEU A 60 6.04 -4.65 -15.56
CA LEU A 60 6.30 -4.60 -14.12
C LEU A 60 5.72 -3.35 -13.47
N ARG A 61 5.78 -2.20 -14.14
CA ARG A 61 5.16 -0.96 -13.66
C ARG A 61 3.64 -1.09 -13.57
N HIS A 62 2.98 -1.67 -14.57
CA HIS A 62 1.53 -1.91 -14.54
C HIS A 62 1.13 -2.88 -13.43
N MET A 63 1.87 -3.97 -13.23
CA MET A 63 1.63 -4.90 -12.12
C MET A 63 1.79 -4.22 -10.76
N ARG A 64 2.79 -3.36 -10.58
CA ARG A 64 2.96 -2.60 -9.33
C ARG A 64 1.80 -1.64 -9.11
N ALA A 65 1.36 -0.92 -10.14
CA ALA A 65 0.22 0.00 -10.03
C ALA A 65 -1.08 -0.74 -9.65
N ASN A 66 -1.34 -1.90 -10.27
CA ASN A 66 -2.51 -2.72 -9.93
C ASN A 66 -2.46 -3.25 -8.50
N ASN A 67 -1.30 -3.75 -8.05
CA ASN A 67 -1.13 -4.22 -6.68
C ASN A 67 -1.30 -3.10 -5.66
N GLN A 68 -0.81 -1.89 -5.97
CA GLN A 68 -1.01 -0.70 -5.14
C GLN A 68 -2.48 -0.30 -5.04
N LEU A 69 -3.24 -0.39 -6.13
CA LEU A 69 -4.68 -0.11 -6.13
C LEU A 69 -5.45 -1.10 -5.25
N THR A 70 -5.17 -2.41 -5.37
CA THR A 70 -5.79 -3.42 -4.50
C THR A 70 -5.44 -3.19 -3.02
N GLY A 71 -4.19 -2.86 -2.72
CA GLY A 71 -3.76 -2.51 -1.37
C GLY A 71 -4.49 -1.29 -0.81
N LEU A 72 -4.60 -0.22 -1.60
CA LEU A 72 -5.34 0.99 -1.25
C LEU A 72 -6.82 0.67 -1.00
N LEU A 73 -7.50 -0.05 -1.90
CA LEU A 73 -8.91 -0.40 -1.75
C LEU A 73 -9.18 -1.26 -0.50
N ASN A 74 -8.29 -2.19 -0.16
CA ASN A 74 -8.41 -2.98 1.06
C ASN A 74 -8.24 -2.14 2.34
N VAL A 75 -7.41 -1.10 2.28
CA VAL A 75 -7.24 -0.17 3.40
C VAL A 75 -8.43 0.76 3.51
N LEU A 76 -8.90 1.29 2.38
CA LEU A 76 -10.10 2.11 2.30
C LEU A 76 -11.31 1.37 2.86
N SER A 77 -11.56 0.13 2.40
CA SER A 77 -12.69 -0.67 2.88
C SER A 77 -12.65 -0.92 4.39
N ARG A 78 -11.46 -1.08 4.96
CA ARG A 78 -11.29 -1.26 6.41
C ARG A 78 -11.48 0.03 7.20
N VAL A 79 -11.02 1.16 6.68
CA VAL A 79 -11.15 2.47 7.35
C VAL A 79 -12.57 3.03 7.22
N GLU A 80 -13.27 2.68 6.14
CA GLU A 80 -14.67 3.04 5.89
C GLU A 80 -15.67 2.04 6.47
N ASP A 81 -15.18 0.96 7.08
CA ASP A 81 -16.03 0.01 7.78
C ASP A 81 -16.85 0.73 8.87
N PRO A 82 -18.18 0.59 8.91
CA PRO A 82 -19.01 1.12 9.99
C PRO A 82 -18.51 0.74 11.38
N VAL A 83 -17.92 -0.45 11.52
CA VAL A 83 -17.31 -0.93 12.77
C VAL A 83 -16.16 -0.02 13.22
N PHE A 84 -15.38 0.52 12.29
CA PHE A 84 -14.30 1.46 12.61
C PHE A 84 -14.85 2.76 13.21
N THR A 85 -15.95 3.28 12.66
CA THR A 85 -16.62 4.47 13.20
C THR A 85 -17.19 4.20 14.59
N GLU A 86 -17.84 3.04 14.80
CA GLU A 86 -18.30 2.62 16.13
C GLU A 86 -17.13 2.56 17.13
N TRP A 87 -15.96 2.05 16.69
CA TRP A 87 -14.80 2.05 17.55
C TRP A 87 -14.40 3.45 17.98
N VAL A 88 -14.35 4.42 17.05
CA VAL A 88 -13.97 5.81 17.36
C VAL A 88 -14.91 6.42 18.40
N ASP A 89 -16.22 6.26 18.19
CA ASP A 89 -17.24 6.82 19.08
C ASP A 89 -17.17 6.18 20.47
N ARG A 90 -17.07 4.84 20.53
CA ARG A 90 -16.94 4.12 21.80
C ARG A 90 -15.62 4.39 22.51
N ALA A 91 -14.51 4.49 21.77
CA ALA A 91 -13.20 4.82 22.34
C ALA A 91 -13.24 6.19 23.01
N LYS A 92 -13.86 7.18 22.37
CA LYS A 92 -14.04 8.51 22.94
C LYS A 92 -14.76 8.45 24.29
N VAL A 93 -15.91 7.78 24.35
CA VAL A 93 -16.71 7.64 25.58
C VAL A 93 -15.92 6.89 26.66
N ILE A 94 -15.35 5.73 26.32
CA ILE A 94 -14.62 4.87 27.28
C ILE A 94 -13.40 5.60 27.85
N LEU A 95 -12.58 6.22 27.00
CA LEU A 95 -11.37 6.89 27.46
C LEU A 95 -11.71 8.14 28.29
N GLN A 96 -12.72 8.91 27.91
CA GLN A 96 -13.14 10.07 28.72
C GLN A 96 -13.64 9.65 30.11
N GLN A 97 -14.39 8.55 30.21
CA GLN A 97 -14.95 8.08 31.48
C GLN A 97 -13.95 7.31 32.35
N ARG A 98 -13.15 6.42 31.75
CA ARG A 98 -12.32 5.47 32.50
C ARG A 98 -10.88 5.92 32.68
N LEU A 99 -10.33 6.77 31.81
CA LEU A 99 -8.94 7.20 31.95
C LEU A 99 -8.65 7.95 33.27
N PRO A 100 -9.59 8.74 33.86
CA PRO A 100 -9.41 9.33 35.19
C PRO A 100 -9.29 8.30 36.33
N ASP A 101 -9.84 7.10 36.18
CA ASP A 101 -9.75 6.03 37.16
C ASP A 101 -8.33 5.44 37.23
N LYS A 102 -7.79 5.33 38.45
CA LYS A 102 -6.46 4.79 38.71
C LYS A 102 -6.39 3.29 38.44
N GLU A 103 -7.45 2.54 38.78
CA GLU A 103 -7.48 1.09 38.60
C GLU A 103 -7.44 0.74 37.12
N PHE A 104 -8.27 1.40 36.30
CA PHE A 104 -8.22 1.24 34.85
C PHE A 104 -6.82 1.51 34.28
N ARG A 105 -6.15 2.60 34.70
CA ARG A 105 -4.78 2.88 34.23
C ARG A 105 -3.80 1.77 34.59
N GLN A 106 -3.90 1.21 35.80
CA GLN A 106 -3.07 0.09 36.25
C GLN A 106 -3.34 -1.18 35.44
N GLN A 107 -4.61 -1.50 35.15
CA GLN A 107 -4.99 -2.62 34.30
C GLN A 107 -4.40 -2.49 32.89
N VAL A 108 -4.44 -1.29 32.32
CA VAL A 108 -3.85 -1.02 31.00
C VAL A 108 -2.33 -1.23 31.01
N THR A 109 -1.63 -0.67 32.00
CA THR A 109 -0.17 -0.82 32.08
C THR A 109 0.26 -2.26 32.37
N ALA A 110 -0.52 -2.99 33.18
CA ALA A 110 -0.27 -4.41 33.46
C ALA A 110 -0.69 -5.34 32.31
N GLY A 111 -1.37 -4.82 31.28
CA GLY A 111 -1.90 -5.62 30.18
C GLY A 111 -3.03 -6.59 30.58
N SER A 112 -3.68 -6.38 31.72
CA SER A 112 -4.69 -7.29 32.30
C SER A 112 -6.13 -6.98 31.88
N PHE A 113 -6.33 -6.03 30.96
CA PHE A 113 -7.65 -5.69 30.42
C PHE A 113 -8.07 -6.64 29.29
N GLN A 114 -9.38 -6.79 29.08
CA GLN A 114 -9.92 -7.58 27.97
C GLN A 114 -9.61 -6.90 26.63
N ARG A 115 -8.85 -7.57 25.76
CA ARG A 115 -8.36 -6.98 24.50
C ARG A 115 -9.38 -7.02 23.39
N GLU A 116 -10.20 -8.08 23.35
CA GLU A 116 -11.12 -8.40 22.26
C GLU A 116 -12.20 -7.30 22.08
N ASN A 117 -12.60 -6.66 23.17
CA ASN A 117 -13.67 -5.65 23.20
C ASN A 117 -13.15 -4.26 23.56
N ASN A 118 -11.95 -3.91 23.09
CA ASN A 118 -11.34 -2.64 23.40
C ASN A 118 -11.21 -1.72 22.16
N PRO A 119 -12.20 -0.81 21.94
CA PRO A 119 -12.24 0.07 20.77
C PRO A 119 -10.98 0.90 20.56
N TRP A 120 -10.41 1.50 21.62
CA TRP A 120 -9.22 2.34 21.47
C TRP A 120 -8.00 1.53 21.04
N LEU A 121 -7.90 0.28 21.49
CA LEU A 121 -6.81 -0.62 21.09
C LEU A 121 -6.95 -1.00 19.61
N ASN A 122 -8.17 -1.32 19.17
CA ASN A 122 -8.45 -1.68 17.77
C ASN A 122 -8.16 -0.52 16.82
N ILE A 123 -8.47 0.71 17.21
CA ILE A 123 -8.12 1.92 16.47
C ILE A 123 -6.61 2.08 16.36
N CYS A 124 -5.89 2.01 17.49
CA CYS A 124 -4.44 2.20 17.49
C CYS A 124 -3.76 1.15 16.62
N ASN A 125 -4.14 -0.13 16.75
CA ASN A 125 -3.58 -1.22 15.95
C ASN A 125 -3.92 -1.08 14.46
N SER A 126 -5.13 -0.61 14.12
CA SER A 126 -5.52 -0.42 12.73
C SER A 126 -4.72 0.70 12.08
N TYR A 127 -4.56 1.84 12.75
CA TYR A 127 -3.73 2.94 12.24
C TYR A 127 -2.24 2.62 12.25
N GLU A 128 -1.76 1.82 13.20
CA GLU A 128 -0.38 1.32 13.20
C GLU A 128 -0.07 0.52 11.92
N TRP A 129 -0.98 -0.38 11.55
CA TRP A 129 -0.86 -1.14 10.32
C TRP A 129 -0.91 -0.24 9.08
N VAL A 130 -1.86 0.70 9.01
CA VAL A 130 -1.95 1.67 7.90
C VAL A 130 -0.69 2.51 7.78
N GLY A 131 -0.16 3.01 8.91
CA GLY A 131 1.06 3.79 8.92
C GLY A 131 2.27 3.03 8.41
N SER A 132 2.38 1.74 8.76
CA SER A 132 3.43 0.89 8.21
C SER A 132 3.32 0.75 6.69
N LEU A 133 2.12 0.62 6.14
CA LEU A 133 1.92 0.54 4.68
C LEU A 133 2.30 1.84 3.96
N ILE A 134 1.97 3.00 4.54
CA ILE A 134 2.35 4.32 4.00
C ILE A 134 3.86 4.53 4.08
N LYS A 135 4.48 4.26 5.24
CA LYS A 135 5.93 4.36 5.47
C LYS A 135 6.73 3.52 4.46
N ASN A 136 6.21 2.35 4.11
CA ASN A 136 6.80 1.45 3.11
C ASN A 136 6.37 1.71 1.66
N LYS A 137 5.67 2.82 1.38
CA LYS A 137 5.23 3.25 0.04
C LYS A 137 4.33 2.24 -0.69
N LEU A 138 3.60 1.43 0.08
CA LEU A 138 2.58 0.51 -0.45
C LEU A 138 1.26 1.24 -0.71
N ILE A 139 0.99 2.31 0.05
CA ILE A 139 -0.13 3.23 -0.14
C ILE A 139 0.44 4.61 -0.53
N PRO A 140 -0.06 5.25 -1.60
CA PRO A 140 0.31 6.62 -1.92
C PRO A 140 -0.12 7.58 -0.80
N GLU A 141 0.85 8.17 -0.12
CA GLU A 141 0.62 9.06 1.03
C GLU A 141 -0.29 10.24 0.68
N ASP A 142 0.00 10.95 -0.42
CA ASP A 142 -0.77 12.13 -0.83
C ASP A 142 -2.26 11.83 -1.01
N THR A 143 -2.59 10.70 -1.66
CA THR A 143 -3.98 10.28 -1.86
C THR A 143 -4.66 9.96 -0.53
N PHE A 144 -3.95 9.31 0.38
CA PHE A 144 -4.49 8.94 1.68
C PHE A 144 -4.71 10.16 2.58
N MET A 145 -3.75 11.10 2.62
CA MET A 145 -3.82 12.29 3.45
C MET A 145 -4.88 13.28 2.97
N ASP A 146 -5.12 13.37 1.66
CA ASP A 146 -6.19 14.21 1.09
C ASP A 146 -7.58 13.86 1.64
N VAL A 147 -7.80 12.59 1.97
CA VAL A 147 -9.09 12.09 2.47
C VAL A 147 -9.11 11.99 4.01
N TYR A 148 -8.04 11.49 4.63
CA TYR A 148 -8.09 11.06 6.04
C TYR A 148 -7.28 11.91 7.02
N SER A 149 -6.53 12.92 6.56
CA SER A 149 -5.70 13.76 7.45
C SER A 149 -6.49 14.30 8.65
N ASN A 150 -7.62 14.95 8.42
CA ASN A 150 -8.48 15.46 9.49
C ASN A 150 -8.95 14.35 10.47
N ARG A 151 -9.39 13.20 9.94
CA ARG A 151 -9.87 12.06 10.74
C ARG A 151 -8.75 11.49 11.62
N ILE A 152 -7.54 11.34 11.08
CA ILE A 152 -6.35 10.86 11.81
C ILE A 152 -6.05 11.80 12.98
N LEU A 153 -6.08 13.13 12.75
CA LEU A 153 -5.82 14.11 13.79
C LEU A 153 -6.91 14.10 14.87
N ALA A 154 -8.18 13.98 14.49
CA ALA A 154 -9.29 13.85 15.43
C ALA A 154 -9.15 12.58 16.29
N THR A 155 -8.81 11.44 15.68
CA THR A 155 -8.56 10.20 16.40
C THR A 155 -7.34 10.28 17.32
N TRP A 156 -6.24 10.90 16.88
CA TRP A 156 -5.06 11.07 17.73
C TRP A 156 -5.40 11.79 19.03
N ARG A 157 -6.19 12.87 18.98
CA ARG A 157 -6.62 13.60 20.19
C ARG A 157 -7.38 12.72 21.18
N ILE A 158 -8.06 11.67 20.71
CA ILE A 158 -8.78 10.72 21.56
C ILE A 158 -7.81 9.75 22.23
N VAL A 159 -6.86 9.20 21.47
CA VAL A 159 -6.00 8.10 21.94
C VAL A 159 -4.65 8.56 22.53
N GLU A 160 -4.20 9.78 22.25
CA GLU A 160 -2.91 10.32 22.71
C GLU A 160 -2.66 10.11 24.22
N PRO A 161 -3.63 10.35 25.13
CA PRO A 161 -3.41 10.13 26.55
C PRO A 161 -3.17 8.65 26.91
N ILE A 162 -3.84 7.70 26.23
CA ILE A 162 -3.63 6.27 26.47
C ILE A 162 -2.32 5.80 25.84
N VAL A 163 -1.92 6.35 24.69
CA VAL A 163 -0.60 6.11 24.08
C VAL A 163 0.51 6.54 25.02
N ALA A 164 0.43 7.75 25.59
CA ALA A 164 1.40 8.24 26.56
C ALA A 164 1.46 7.36 27.83
N LEU A 165 0.30 6.90 28.33
CA LEU A 165 0.23 5.97 29.46
C LEU A 165 0.93 4.64 29.17
N VAL A 166 0.72 4.07 28.00
CA VAL A 166 1.30 2.77 27.62
C VAL A 166 2.81 2.91 27.40
N ARG A 167 3.26 3.90 26.62
CA ARG A 167 4.68 4.08 26.29
C ARG A 167 5.57 4.37 27.49
N ARG A 168 5.08 5.13 28.48
CA ARG A 168 5.88 5.45 29.69
C ARG A 168 6.08 4.26 30.63
N ASN A 169 5.24 3.22 30.53
CA ASN A 169 5.29 2.05 31.43
C ASN A 169 5.76 0.77 30.74
N ASN A 170 5.59 0.69 29.42
CA ASN A 170 5.90 -0.50 28.63
C ASN A 170 7.03 -0.16 27.64
N ASP A 171 6.72 -0.04 26.36
CA ASP A 171 7.69 0.16 25.28
C ASP A 171 7.43 1.52 24.58
N PRO A 172 8.43 2.43 24.54
CA PRO A 172 8.33 3.73 23.85
C PRO A 172 7.97 3.64 22.37
N SER A 173 8.25 2.51 21.72
CA SER A 173 8.02 2.28 20.29
C SER A 173 6.60 1.80 19.95
N ILE A 174 5.78 1.50 20.97
CA ILE A 174 4.39 1.08 20.75
C ILE A 174 3.64 2.14 19.93
N TRP A 175 3.04 1.69 18.83
CA TRP A 175 2.29 2.51 17.88
C TRP A 175 3.11 3.64 17.20
N GLU A 176 4.39 3.41 16.91
CA GLU A 176 5.24 4.38 16.21
C GLU A 176 4.74 4.74 14.80
N ASN A 177 4.09 3.82 14.09
CA ASN A 177 3.60 4.08 12.75
C ASN A 177 2.27 4.86 12.78
N LEU A 178 1.45 4.70 13.82
CA LEU A 178 0.34 5.61 14.11
C LEU A 178 0.87 7.04 14.35
N GLU A 179 1.91 7.20 15.17
CA GLU A 179 2.50 8.53 15.39
C GLU A 179 3.07 9.13 14.10
N PHE A 180 3.76 8.32 13.29
CA PHE A 180 4.25 8.72 11.98
C PHE A 180 3.11 9.31 11.12
N ILE A 181 1.98 8.62 10.95
CA ILE A 181 0.89 9.15 10.13
C ILE A 181 0.23 10.39 10.72
N VAL A 182 0.25 10.57 12.04
CA VAL A 182 -0.24 11.79 12.70
C VAL A 182 0.66 12.97 12.34
N VAL A 183 1.98 12.78 12.37
CA VAL A 183 2.94 13.81 11.93
C VAL A 183 2.69 14.19 10.47
N ARG A 184 2.54 13.18 9.59
CA ARG A 184 2.25 13.41 8.17
C ARG A 184 0.92 14.12 7.94
N ALA A 185 -0.12 13.78 8.70
CA ALA A 185 -1.40 14.47 8.65
C ALA A 185 -1.29 15.94 9.10
N ARG A 186 -0.50 16.24 10.14
CA ARG A 186 -0.24 17.63 10.56
C ARG A 186 0.48 18.43 9.48
N GLU A 187 1.48 17.84 8.84
CA GLU A 187 2.20 18.47 7.73
C GLU A 187 1.30 18.70 6.52
N TRP A 188 0.39 17.76 6.23
CA TRP A 188 -0.60 17.89 5.16
C TRP A 188 -1.55 19.07 5.40
N GLU A 189 -2.17 19.16 6.58
CA GLU A 189 -3.08 20.26 6.95
C GLU A 189 -2.36 21.61 6.95
N LYS A 190 -1.08 21.65 7.36
CA LYS A 190 -0.25 22.86 7.27
C LYS A 190 0.01 23.27 5.81
N LYS A 191 0.24 22.29 4.94
CA LYS A 191 0.51 22.52 3.51
C LYS A 191 -0.76 22.91 2.74
N TYR A 192 -1.91 22.37 3.11
CA TYR A 192 -3.19 22.57 2.44
C TYR A 192 -4.30 23.00 3.42
N PRO A 193 -4.20 24.20 4.03
CA PRO A 193 -5.14 24.63 5.07
C PRO A 193 -6.59 24.81 4.59
N GLN A 194 -6.82 24.82 3.26
CA GLN A 194 -8.14 24.92 2.63
C GLN A 194 -8.49 23.66 1.81
N GLY A 195 -7.79 22.56 2.09
CA GLY A 195 -7.82 21.32 1.32
C GLY A 195 -7.12 21.44 -0.04
N ARG A 196 -7.20 20.36 -0.83
CA ARG A 196 -6.61 20.27 -2.17
C ARG A 196 -7.64 20.43 -3.28
N TYR A 197 -8.64 21.29 -3.06
CA TYR A 197 -9.66 21.54 -4.08
C TYR A 197 -9.03 22.01 -5.39
N PRO A 198 -9.39 21.46 -6.56
CA PRO A 198 -8.71 21.76 -7.81
C PRO A 198 -8.74 23.26 -8.17
N VAL A 199 -7.61 23.78 -8.64
CA VAL A 199 -7.48 25.17 -9.09
C VAL A 199 -8.34 25.39 -10.34
N GLY A 200 -9.08 26.50 -10.36
CA GLY A 200 -9.92 26.88 -11.50
C GLY A 200 -11.28 26.18 -11.56
N VAL A 201 -11.57 25.25 -10.65
CA VAL A 201 -12.91 24.66 -10.52
C VAL A 201 -13.74 25.56 -9.60
N PRO A 202 -14.95 26.01 -10.01
CA PRO A 202 -15.82 26.78 -9.14
C PRO A 202 -16.31 25.94 -7.96
N ARG A 203 -16.21 26.48 -6.73
CA ARG A 203 -16.84 25.87 -5.55
C ARG A 203 -18.35 26.14 -5.58
N LEU A 204 -19.13 25.17 -5.13
CA LEU A 204 -20.57 25.37 -4.91
C LEU A 204 -20.78 26.38 -3.78
N ALA A 205 -21.71 27.32 -3.99
CA ALA A 205 -22.14 28.21 -2.91
C ALA A 205 -22.93 27.40 -1.87
N ILE A 206 -22.46 27.41 -0.63
CA ILE A 206 -23.16 26.79 0.49
C ILE A 206 -24.06 27.86 1.10
N ASN A 207 -25.38 27.68 1.02
CA ASN A 207 -26.35 28.53 1.70
C ASN A 207 -26.55 28.04 3.14
N ASP A 208 -25.91 28.71 4.09
CA ASP A 208 -26.07 28.43 5.52
C ASP A 208 -27.30 29.18 6.06
N SER A 209 -28.47 28.55 5.93
CA SER A 209 -29.74 29.10 6.41
C SER A 209 -29.80 29.27 7.93
N TRP A 210 -28.87 28.66 8.67
CA TRP A 210 -28.87 28.64 10.13
C TRP A 210 -27.87 29.63 10.74
N LEU A 211 -26.98 30.21 9.94
CA LEU A 211 -25.96 31.17 10.40
C LEU A 211 -26.55 32.30 11.26
N ALA A 212 -27.70 32.85 10.87
CA ALA A 212 -28.36 33.94 11.60
C ALA A 212 -28.93 33.49 12.96
N VAL A 213 -29.39 32.24 13.06
CA VAL A 213 -29.94 31.66 14.29
C VAL A 213 -28.81 31.36 15.27
N ASP A 214 -27.74 30.73 14.79
CA ASP A 214 -26.61 30.32 15.64
C ASP A 214 -25.82 31.52 16.17
N SER A 215 -25.73 32.61 15.39
CA SER A 215 -25.06 33.85 15.80
C SER A 215 -25.75 34.60 16.96
N GLN A 216 -27.01 34.29 17.28
CA GLN A 216 -27.74 34.92 18.38
C GLN A 216 -27.57 34.20 19.72
N THR A 217 -27.03 32.98 19.71
CA THR A 217 -26.97 32.11 20.90
C THR A 217 -25.61 32.16 21.61
N THR A 218 -24.67 32.97 21.12
CA THR A 218 -23.33 33.16 21.70
C THR A 218 -23.24 34.48 22.46
#